data_AF-A0A7Y6Q080-F1
#
_entry.id   AF-A0A7Y6Q080-F1
#
_cell.length_a   1.000
_cell.length_b   1.000
_cell.length_c   1.000
_cell.angle_alpha   90.00
_cell.angle_beta   90.00
_cell.angle_gamma   90.00
#
_symmetry.space_group_name_H-M   'P 1'
#
loop_
_entity.id
_entity.type
_entity.pdbx_description
1 polymer ?
#
loop_
_entity_poly.entity_id
_entity_poly.type
_entity_poly.pdbx_seq_one_letter_code
_entity_poly.pdbx_strand_id
1 'polypeptide(L)'
;MSSRRQAGGFAPVNILLLVAFLEVAINRVAVPMLRPAKGTPPTWHTVLDYTGLFLFYFAGTLAAFVVGARVVAVLRDRPAIRDIVAQVVFAGAAVLAAIPLVIAAPAALSFPLELAFGAAAILLVASGIGKGRDLGAQLGLVALAIPLLLHTAAVIGAKYVWPEGVFDGPGAEITKSGVMALSLVALVSPYVFAPRPFARAVTRPGPILFAMTIAAVGAVIARTYYLKVAKAAALAIGVELNQGQADPRLALYLLAVATLAWTLASCATAGSPARRRIGVGIALVILGGYGFRWPNHYLLPLLGIALVADAVKRVREEELAALPLTSETPPIADAAWSSYIGTVKAGLERSLTNVHTLTTRGEGGLSSSVIIGDKDGLPVRTRIERIDGSVIALDVVLGREHDEMRGATLTLWAIPPRALGVNPAGPPAAPLFKTGDAPFDERFKARGNRQVLDKLLDEETRARAVATLDGWLAFWEADGLRYRVYPGRGAPLDHPMPLSDLALGRTATADRLVAIVDLLAEIASRGITATVPAEPTTLEAES
;
A
#
# COMPACT_ATOMS: atom_id res chain seq x y z
N MET A 1 -18.70 -5.17 -6.08
CA MET A 1 -18.20 -6.46 -5.54
C MET A 1 -16.67 -6.64 -5.56
N SER A 2 -15.87 -5.70 -6.09
CA SER A 2 -14.39 -5.81 -6.17
C SER A 2 -13.64 -5.48 -4.86
N SER A 3 -14.16 -4.57 -4.02
CA SER A 3 -13.52 -4.24 -2.72
C SER A 3 -13.55 -5.40 -1.71
N ARG A 4 -14.53 -6.32 -1.81
CA ARG A 4 -14.55 -7.55 -1.00
C ARG A 4 -13.37 -8.48 -1.31
N ARG A 5 -12.78 -8.43 -2.52
CA ARG A 5 -11.58 -9.23 -2.84
C ARG A 5 -10.29 -8.63 -2.28
N GLN A 6 -10.19 -7.31 -2.08
CA GLN A 6 -9.03 -6.71 -1.42
C GLN A 6 -9.17 -6.60 0.11
N ALA A 7 -10.39 -6.43 0.63
CA ALA A 7 -10.68 -6.53 2.06
C ALA A 7 -10.54 -7.98 2.58
N GLY A 8 -10.94 -8.97 1.78
CA GLY A 8 -10.74 -10.38 2.09
C GLY A 8 -9.28 -10.84 2.11
N GLY A 9 -8.36 -10.07 1.52
CA GLY A 9 -6.93 -10.40 1.53
C GLY A 9 -6.20 -10.06 2.83
N PHE A 10 -6.76 -9.17 3.66
CA PHE A 10 -6.14 -8.80 4.94
C PHE A 10 -6.53 -9.75 6.08
N ALA A 11 -7.71 -10.38 6.03
CA ALA A 11 -8.14 -11.29 7.08
C ALA A 11 -7.18 -12.48 7.27
N PRO A 12 -6.75 -13.21 6.21
CA PRO A 12 -5.83 -14.34 6.38
C PRO A 12 -4.46 -13.96 6.92
N VAL A 13 -3.91 -12.82 6.48
CA VAL A 13 -2.59 -12.36 6.92
C VAL A 13 -2.62 -11.85 8.36
N ASN A 14 -3.71 -11.19 8.78
CA ASN A 14 -3.88 -10.75 10.16
C ASN A 14 -4.11 -11.93 11.11
N ILE A 15 -4.89 -12.94 10.68
CA ILE A 15 -5.03 -14.20 11.43
C ILE A 15 -3.66 -14.88 11.53
N LEU A 16 -2.90 -14.94 10.43
CA LEU A 16 -1.55 -15.50 10.43
C LEU A 16 -0.62 -14.76 11.41
N LEU A 17 -0.65 -13.43 11.44
CA LEU A 17 0.12 -12.63 12.39
C LEU A 17 -0.23 -12.99 13.84
N LEU A 18 -1.52 -13.09 14.16
CA LEU A 18 -1.98 -13.45 15.50
C LEU A 18 -1.52 -14.88 15.86
N VAL A 19 -1.74 -15.84 14.97
CA VAL A 19 -1.38 -17.24 15.20
C VAL A 19 0.14 -17.40 15.33
N ALA A 20 0.93 -16.74 14.47
CA ALA A 20 2.39 -16.77 14.54
C ALA A 20 2.91 -16.09 15.81
N PHE A 21 2.29 -15.01 16.27
CA PHE A 21 2.61 -14.40 17.56
C PHE A 21 2.34 -15.36 18.73
N LEU A 22 1.17 -16.02 18.74
CA LEU A 22 0.82 -17.00 19.76
C LEU A 22 1.73 -18.24 19.71
N GLU A 23 2.10 -18.69 18.50
CA GLU A 23 3.08 -19.76 18.30
C GLU A 23 4.41 -19.42 18.96
N VAL A 24 4.97 -18.24 18.67
CA VAL A 24 6.22 -17.80 19.30
C VAL A 24 6.08 -17.74 20.82
N ALA A 25 5.01 -17.12 21.33
CA ALA A 25 4.81 -16.95 22.76
C ALA A 25 4.63 -18.27 23.51
N ILE A 26 3.86 -19.21 22.94
CA ILE A 26 3.50 -20.47 23.59
C ILE A 26 4.53 -21.55 23.27
N ASN A 27 4.67 -21.90 22.00
CA ASN A 27 5.47 -23.04 21.53
C ASN A 27 6.97 -22.80 21.72
N ARG A 28 7.47 -21.61 21.35
CA ARG A 28 8.91 -21.33 21.41
C ARG A 28 9.35 -20.86 22.79
N VAL A 29 8.55 -20.05 23.47
CA VAL A 29 8.95 -19.42 24.74
C VAL A 29 8.36 -20.14 25.95
N ALA A 30 7.04 -20.15 26.12
CA ALA A 30 6.43 -20.65 27.36
C ALA A 30 6.70 -22.14 27.60
N VAL A 31 6.50 -23.00 26.59
CA VAL A 31 6.66 -24.45 26.73
C VAL A 31 8.09 -24.84 27.14
N PRO A 32 9.17 -24.36 26.50
CA PRO A 32 10.54 -24.69 26.92
C PRO A 32 10.98 -24.01 28.21
N MET A 33 10.44 -22.83 28.54
CA MET A 33 10.77 -22.12 29.78
C MET A 33 10.08 -22.71 31.01
N LEU A 34 8.88 -23.26 30.86
CA LEU A 34 8.08 -23.83 31.93
C LEU A 34 8.20 -25.35 32.03
N ARG A 35 9.06 -25.98 31.22
CA ARG A 35 9.30 -27.42 31.27
C ARG A 35 9.83 -27.82 32.68
N PRO A 36 9.17 -28.77 33.37
CA PRO A 36 9.63 -29.27 34.66
C PRO A 36 11.04 -29.88 34.56
N ALA A 37 11.88 -29.62 35.57
CA ALA A 37 13.27 -30.09 35.56
C ALA A 37 13.42 -31.60 35.80
N LYS A 38 12.45 -32.23 36.48
CA LYS A 38 12.42 -33.67 36.80
C LYS A 38 10.98 -34.17 36.84
N GLY A 39 10.79 -35.46 36.57
CA GLY A 39 9.48 -36.14 36.64
C GLY A 39 8.66 -36.05 35.35
N THR A 40 7.47 -36.63 35.38
CA THR A 40 6.48 -36.54 34.29
C THR A 40 5.89 -35.13 34.23
N PRO A 41 5.72 -34.54 33.03
CA PRO A 41 5.10 -33.22 32.91
C PRO A 41 3.68 -33.23 33.49
N PRO A 42 3.28 -32.20 34.25
CA PRO A 42 1.91 -32.08 34.73
C PRO A 42 0.95 -31.84 33.55
N THR A 43 -0.31 -32.24 33.69
CA THR A 43 -1.32 -32.19 32.62
C THR A 43 -1.44 -30.81 31.97
N TRP A 44 -1.36 -29.72 32.75
CA TRP A 44 -1.42 -28.36 32.20
C TRP A 44 -0.25 -28.05 31.25
N HIS A 45 0.95 -28.58 31.51
CA HIS A 45 2.13 -28.38 30.66
C HIS A 45 1.96 -29.19 29.36
N THR A 46 1.46 -30.42 29.46
CA THR A 46 1.12 -31.24 28.29
C THR A 46 0.07 -30.58 27.40
N VAL A 47 -0.99 -29.99 27.97
CA VAL A 47 -2.01 -29.23 27.21
C VAL A 47 -1.37 -28.01 26.52
N LEU A 48 -0.48 -27.30 27.21
CA LEU A 48 0.25 -26.17 26.65
C LEU A 48 1.18 -26.58 25.49
N ASP A 49 1.85 -27.71 25.62
CA ASP A 49 2.73 -28.29 24.58
C ASP A 49 1.93 -28.65 23.33
N TYR A 50 0.80 -29.38 23.47
CA TYR A 50 -0.08 -29.68 22.34
C TYR A 50 -0.68 -28.42 21.70
N THR A 51 -1.04 -27.41 22.50
CA THR A 51 -1.52 -26.13 21.99
C THR A 51 -0.42 -25.41 21.20
N GLY A 52 0.81 -25.41 21.70
CA GLY A 52 1.97 -24.87 21.01
C GLY A 52 2.24 -25.56 19.68
N LEU A 53 2.22 -26.90 19.68
CA LEU A 53 2.40 -27.72 18.50
C LEU A 53 1.28 -27.47 17.46
N PHE A 54 0.03 -27.38 17.90
CA PHE A 54 -1.10 -27.02 17.04
C PHE A 54 -0.87 -25.66 16.38
N LEU A 55 -0.51 -24.63 17.16
CA LEU A 55 -0.24 -23.28 16.64
C LEU A 55 0.92 -23.29 15.64
N PHE A 56 1.95 -24.09 15.88
CA PHE A 56 3.08 -24.27 14.97
C PHE A 56 2.67 -24.83 13.60
N TYR A 57 1.92 -25.94 13.58
CA TYR A 57 1.43 -26.51 12.32
C TYR A 57 0.38 -25.62 11.65
N PHE A 58 -0.47 -24.96 12.44
CA PHE A 58 -1.49 -24.06 11.93
C PHE A 58 -0.88 -22.80 11.29
N ALA A 59 0.10 -22.17 11.93
CA ALA A 59 0.85 -21.04 11.37
C ALA A 59 1.54 -21.43 10.05
N GLY A 60 2.23 -22.57 10.03
CA GLY A 60 2.93 -23.07 8.83
C GLY A 60 1.96 -23.34 7.68
N THR A 61 0.86 -24.05 7.95
CA THR A 61 -0.16 -24.38 6.94
C THR A 61 -0.84 -23.12 6.40
N LEU A 62 -1.22 -22.20 7.29
CA LEU A 62 -1.84 -20.95 6.91
C LEU A 62 -0.88 -20.07 6.09
N ALA A 63 0.40 -19.99 6.48
CA ALA A 63 1.41 -19.28 5.70
C ALA A 63 1.57 -19.87 4.29
N ALA A 64 1.65 -21.20 4.16
CA ALA A 64 1.73 -21.87 2.88
C ALA A 64 0.50 -21.58 1.99
N PHE A 65 -0.71 -21.59 2.56
CA PHE A 65 -1.92 -21.24 1.82
C PHE A 65 -1.94 -19.78 1.36
N VAL A 66 -1.54 -18.85 2.24
CA VAL A 66 -1.44 -17.42 1.90
C VAL A 66 -0.42 -17.18 0.80
N VAL A 67 0.73 -17.86 0.86
CA VAL A 67 1.75 -17.82 -0.21
C VAL A 67 1.17 -18.34 -1.52
N GLY A 68 0.51 -19.50 -1.52
CA GLY A 68 -0.12 -20.07 -2.72
C GLY A 68 -1.16 -19.13 -3.34
N ALA A 69 -2.08 -18.61 -2.53
CA ALA A 69 -3.09 -17.65 -2.97
C ALA A 69 -2.46 -16.38 -3.57
N ARG A 70 -1.38 -15.88 -2.95
CA ARG A 70 -0.63 -14.71 -3.44
C ARG A 70 0.02 -14.99 -4.79
N VAL A 71 0.73 -16.11 -4.95
CA VAL A 71 1.40 -16.47 -6.21
C VAL A 71 0.38 -16.55 -7.36
N VAL A 72 -0.76 -17.20 -7.14
CA VAL A 72 -1.84 -17.29 -8.13
C VAL A 72 -2.39 -15.91 -8.49
N ALA A 73 -2.60 -15.03 -7.51
CA ALA A 73 -3.06 -13.67 -7.76
C ALA A 73 -2.06 -12.88 -8.62
N VAL A 74 -0.77 -12.92 -8.28
CA VAL A 74 0.26 -12.19 -9.02
C VAL A 74 0.41 -12.71 -10.45
N LEU A 75 0.36 -14.03 -10.66
CA LEU A 75 0.48 -14.62 -12.00
C LEU A 75 -0.71 -14.29 -12.92
N ARG A 76 -1.90 -14.06 -12.35
CA ARG A 76 -3.09 -13.65 -13.12
C ARG A 76 -2.99 -12.22 -13.66
N ASP A 77 -2.24 -11.36 -13.01
CA ASP A 77 -2.13 -9.93 -13.36
C ASP A 77 -1.15 -9.64 -14.51
N ARG A 78 -0.72 -10.68 -15.27
CA ARG A 78 0.26 -10.61 -16.37
C ARG A 78 1.48 -9.73 -16.04
N PRO A 79 2.25 -10.08 -15.00
CA PRO A 79 3.35 -9.26 -14.53
C PRO A 79 4.54 -9.31 -15.51
N ALA A 80 5.47 -8.36 -15.35
CA ALA A 80 6.72 -8.37 -16.11
C ALA A 80 7.51 -9.66 -15.87
N ILE A 81 8.34 -10.08 -16.85
CA ILE A 81 9.13 -11.32 -16.77
C ILE A 81 9.93 -11.43 -15.47
N ARG A 82 10.57 -10.33 -15.04
CA ARG A 82 11.30 -10.27 -13.77
C ARG A 82 10.45 -10.66 -12.56
N ASP A 83 9.21 -10.20 -12.53
CA ASP A 83 8.28 -10.48 -11.44
C ASP A 83 7.79 -11.93 -11.51
N ILE A 84 7.60 -12.50 -12.70
CA ILE A 84 7.28 -13.92 -12.90
C ILE A 84 8.40 -14.80 -12.33
N VAL A 85 9.66 -14.55 -12.72
CA VAL A 85 10.82 -15.30 -12.24
C VAL A 85 10.92 -15.24 -10.73
N ALA A 86 10.76 -14.05 -10.13
CA ALA A 86 10.74 -13.91 -8.68
C ALA A 86 9.63 -14.71 -8.02
N GLN A 87 8.41 -14.73 -8.59
CA GLN A 87 7.30 -15.51 -8.04
C GLN A 87 7.51 -17.02 -8.16
N VAL A 88 8.09 -17.51 -9.25
CA VAL A 88 8.37 -18.95 -9.44
C VAL A 88 9.39 -19.43 -8.41
N VAL A 89 10.50 -18.71 -8.23
CA VAL A 89 11.53 -19.07 -7.24
C VAL A 89 10.97 -18.96 -5.81
N PHE A 90 10.20 -17.92 -5.51
CA PHE A 90 9.49 -17.76 -4.25
C PHE A 90 8.53 -18.93 -3.97
N ALA A 91 7.74 -19.34 -4.96
CA ALA A 91 6.84 -20.49 -4.84
C ALA A 91 7.61 -21.79 -4.58
N GLY A 92 8.73 -22.00 -5.29
CA GLY A 92 9.61 -23.14 -5.06
C GLY A 92 10.16 -23.18 -3.64
N ALA A 93 10.69 -22.06 -3.13
CA ALA A 93 11.18 -21.94 -1.77
C ALA A 93 10.09 -22.22 -0.73
N ALA A 94 8.87 -21.71 -0.95
CA ALA A 94 7.74 -21.95 -0.07
C ALA A 94 7.28 -23.42 -0.08
N VAL A 95 7.29 -24.09 -1.24
CA VAL A 95 7.00 -25.53 -1.33
C VAL A 95 8.02 -26.32 -0.53
N LEU A 96 9.32 -26.05 -0.69
CA LEU A 96 10.38 -26.73 0.07
C LEU A 96 10.21 -26.50 1.59
N ALA A 97 9.87 -25.29 2.01
CA ALA A 97 9.62 -24.95 3.41
C ALA A 97 8.37 -25.64 3.99
N ALA A 98 7.39 -25.99 3.14
CA ALA A 98 6.14 -26.62 3.55
C ALA A 98 6.20 -28.15 3.62
N ILE A 99 7.20 -28.81 3.01
CA ILE A 99 7.37 -30.27 3.06
C ILE A 99 7.30 -30.85 4.49
N PRO A 100 7.96 -30.27 5.51
CA PRO A 100 7.93 -30.78 6.88
C PRO A 100 6.57 -30.72 7.57
N LEU A 101 5.60 -30.00 6.99
CA LEU A 101 4.23 -29.95 7.51
C LEU A 101 3.45 -31.24 7.22
N VAL A 102 3.88 -32.01 6.22
CA VAL A 102 3.18 -33.22 5.75
C VAL A 102 3.99 -34.47 6.02
N ILE A 103 5.31 -34.42 5.83
CA ILE A 103 6.20 -35.57 5.97
C ILE A 103 7.45 -35.20 6.77
N ALA A 104 8.11 -36.20 7.37
CA ALA A 104 9.41 -35.98 8.00
C ALA A 104 10.42 -35.46 6.98
N ALA A 105 11.03 -34.31 7.27
CA ALA A 105 11.96 -33.65 6.35
C ALA A 105 13.26 -34.47 6.24
N PRO A 106 13.67 -34.88 5.02
CA PRO A 106 14.97 -35.51 4.85
C PRO A 106 16.09 -34.49 5.12
N ALA A 107 17.20 -34.91 5.71
CA ALA A 107 18.33 -34.02 6.01
C ALA A 107 18.86 -33.29 4.76
N ALA A 108 18.73 -33.93 3.58
CA ALA A 108 19.08 -33.37 2.29
C ALA A 108 18.25 -32.13 1.90
N LEU A 109 17.05 -31.92 2.47
CA LEU A 109 16.17 -30.79 2.16
C LEU A 109 16.73 -29.44 2.64
N SER A 110 17.54 -29.45 3.70
CA SER A 110 18.11 -28.24 4.30
C SER A 110 18.83 -27.36 3.28
N PHE A 111 19.66 -27.97 2.43
CA PHE A 111 20.48 -27.24 1.47
C PHE A 111 19.69 -26.63 0.30
N PRO A 112 18.85 -27.38 -0.44
CA PRO A 112 17.99 -26.80 -1.47
C PRO A 112 17.07 -25.70 -0.93
N LEU A 113 16.57 -25.86 0.30
CA LEU A 113 15.73 -24.84 0.94
C LEU A 113 16.51 -23.54 1.17
N GLU A 114 17.72 -23.60 1.73
CA GLU A 114 18.55 -22.42 1.96
C GLU A 114 18.89 -21.69 0.65
N LEU A 115 19.28 -22.44 -0.38
CA LEU A 115 19.58 -21.88 -1.69
C LEU A 115 18.34 -21.22 -2.31
N ALA A 116 17.19 -21.90 -2.27
CA ALA A 116 15.93 -21.37 -2.80
C ALA A 116 15.46 -20.14 -2.01
N PHE A 117 15.63 -20.13 -0.69
CA PHE A 117 15.29 -19.01 0.18
C PHE A 117 16.15 -17.77 -0.14
N GLY A 118 17.48 -17.93 -0.20
CA GLY A 118 18.39 -16.85 -0.56
C GLY A 118 18.11 -16.29 -1.96
N ALA A 119 17.90 -17.17 -2.95
CA ALA A 119 17.54 -16.78 -4.31
C ALA A 119 16.20 -16.04 -4.35
N ALA A 120 15.18 -16.52 -3.63
CA ALA A 120 13.88 -15.86 -3.54
C ALA A 120 14.01 -14.47 -2.91
N ALA A 121 14.77 -14.30 -1.82
CA ALA A 121 15.01 -13.02 -1.19
C ALA A 121 15.66 -12.01 -2.17
N ILE A 122 16.72 -12.41 -2.87
CA ILE A 122 17.40 -11.57 -3.87
C ILE A 122 16.43 -11.16 -5.00
N LEU A 123 15.69 -12.12 -5.55
CA LEU A 123 14.77 -11.85 -6.66
C LEU A 123 13.59 -10.98 -6.22
N LEU A 124 13.08 -11.14 -5.00
CA LEU A 124 12.04 -10.26 -4.44
C LEU A 124 12.57 -8.84 -4.25
N VAL A 125 13.78 -8.66 -3.74
CA VAL A 125 14.45 -7.35 -3.65
C VAL A 125 14.59 -6.72 -5.04
N ALA A 126 15.13 -7.47 -6.01
CA ALA A 126 15.26 -7.01 -7.39
C ALA A 126 13.90 -6.61 -8.00
N SER A 127 12.85 -7.39 -7.71
CA SER A 127 11.47 -7.09 -8.12
C SER A 127 10.95 -5.78 -7.50
N GLY A 128 11.37 -5.47 -6.27
CA GLY A 128 11.01 -4.27 -5.49
C GLY A 128 11.76 -3.00 -5.89
N ILE A 129 12.87 -3.10 -6.62
CA ILE A 129 13.64 -1.95 -7.13
C ILE A 129 13.12 -1.48 -8.49
N GLY A 130 12.96 -0.16 -8.64
CA GLY A 130 12.54 0.49 -9.89
C GLY A 130 12.49 2.02 -9.80
N LYS A 131 12.57 2.69 -10.96
CA LYS A 131 12.42 4.15 -11.06
C LYS A 131 11.01 4.56 -10.62
N GLY A 132 10.89 5.68 -9.91
CA GLY A 132 9.60 6.26 -9.51
C GLY A 132 8.95 5.64 -8.27
N ARG A 133 9.62 4.76 -7.52
CA ARG A 133 9.12 4.21 -6.25
C ARG A 133 9.66 5.00 -5.04
N ASP A 134 9.26 4.62 -3.83
CA ASP A 134 9.78 5.23 -2.59
C ASP A 134 11.21 4.76 -2.32
N LEU A 135 12.18 5.69 -2.34
CA LEU A 135 13.59 5.37 -2.11
C LEU A 135 13.82 4.81 -0.71
N GLY A 136 13.14 5.38 0.30
CA GLY A 136 13.23 4.90 1.68
C GLY A 136 12.83 3.43 1.77
N ALA A 137 11.64 3.07 1.28
CA ALA A 137 11.17 1.70 1.32
C ALA A 137 12.03 0.73 0.47
N GLN A 138 12.64 1.18 -0.64
CA GLN A 138 13.60 0.36 -1.40
C GLN A 138 14.87 0.06 -0.60
N LEU A 139 15.48 1.09 0.01
CA LEU A 139 16.64 0.92 0.87
C LEU A 139 16.31 0.03 2.07
N GLY A 140 15.11 0.19 2.64
CA GLY A 140 14.62 -0.67 3.71
C GLY A 140 14.45 -2.12 3.27
N LEU A 141 13.91 -2.38 2.09
CA LEU A 141 13.77 -3.74 1.53
C LEU A 141 15.13 -4.41 1.36
N VAL A 142 16.13 -3.68 0.84
CA VAL A 142 17.51 -4.17 0.74
C VAL A 142 18.07 -4.45 2.13
N ALA A 143 17.93 -3.50 3.06
CA ALA A 143 18.41 -3.64 4.43
C ALA A 143 17.80 -4.87 5.12
N LEU A 144 16.50 -5.11 4.96
CA LEU A 144 15.79 -6.26 5.53
C LEU A 144 16.30 -7.61 4.97
N ALA A 145 16.76 -7.64 3.72
CA ALA A 145 17.28 -8.85 3.10
C ALA A 145 18.70 -9.22 3.59
N ILE A 146 19.52 -8.24 3.98
CA ILE A 146 20.91 -8.47 4.41
C ILE A 146 21.04 -9.55 5.51
N PRO A 147 20.37 -9.45 6.68
CA PRO A 147 20.52 -10.46 7.73
C PRO A 147 20.05 -11.85 7.27
N LEU A 148 19.03 -11.91 6.41
CA LEU A 148 18.50 -13.16 5.87
C LEU A 148 19.50 -13.83 4.91
N LEU A 149 20.18 -13.04 4.09
CA LEU A 149 21.22 -13.53 3.18
C LEU A 149 22.50 -13.92 3.95
N LEU A 150 22.84 -13.20 5.03
CA LEU A 150 23.95 -13.59 5.90
C LEU A 150 23.67 -14.93 6.59
N HIS A 151 22.43 -15.18 7.02
CA HIS A 151 22.03 -16.50 7.53
C HIS A 151 22.23 -17.60 6.49
N THR A 152 21.71 -17.42 5.27
CA THR A 152 21.88 -18.41 4.19
C THR A 152 23.36 -18.63 3.83
N ALA A 153 24.15 -17.56 3.80
CA ALA A 153 25.59 -17.65 3.59
C ALA A 153 26.31 -18.40 4.72
N ALA A 154 25.88 -18.21 5.98
CA ALA A 154 26.41 -18.94 7.13
C ALA A 154 26.14 -20.44 7.01
N VAL A 155 24.91 -20.83 6.68
CA VAL A 155 24.51 -22.24 6.60
C VAL A 155 25.19 -22.95 5.41
N ILE A 156 25.25 -22.30 4.24
CA ILE A 156 25.96 -22.85 3.08
C ILE A 156 27.47 -22.91 3.35
N GLY A 157 28.03 -21.85 3.94
CA GLY A 157 29.44 -21.74 4.28
C GLY A 157 29.89 -22.83 5.26
N ALA A 158 29.13 -23.05 6.33
CA ALA A 158 29.41 -24.11 7.31
C ALA A 158 29.45 -25.51 6.67
N LYS A 159 28.63 -25.75 5.64
CA LYS A 159 28.56 -27.05 4.97
C LYS A 159 29.68 -27.29 3.94
N TYR A 160 30.12 -26.25 3.22
CA TYR A 160 31.02 -26.42 2.06
C TYR A 160 32.35 -25.69 2.16
N VAL A 161 32.43 -24.62 2.94
CA VAL A 161 33.58 -23.72 2.95
C VAL A 161 34.35 -23.82 4.27
N TRP A 162 33.67 -24.01 5.40
CA TRP A 162 34.28 -24.11 6.74
C TRP A 162 33.61 -25.22 7.57
N PRO A 163 33.92 -26.51 7.29
CA PRO A 163 33.35 -27.65 8.02
C PRO A 163 33.71 -27.62 9.52
N GLU A 164 32.81 -28.17 10.33
CA GLU A 164 32.83 -28.21 11.81
C GLU A 164 34.20 -28.54 12.41
N GLY A 165 34.89 -27.50 12.88
CA GLY A 165 36.19 -27.63 13.57
C GLY A 165 36.70 -26.32 14.18
N VAL A 166 36.14 -25.16 13.80
CA VAL A 166 36.61 -23.87 14.26
C VAL A 166 35.47 -23.14 14.98
N PHE A 167 35.33 -23.36 16.29
CA PHE A 167 34.41 -22.60 17.15
C PHE A 167 34.70 -21.09 17.12
N ASP A 168 35.91 -20.71 16.69
CA ASP A 168 36.34 -19.33 16.45
C ASP A 168 36.54 -19.00 14.95
N GLY A 169 35.87 -19.73 14.06
CA GLY A 169 36.08 -19.61 12.62
C GLY A 169 35.19 -18.58 11.92
N PRO A 170 35.36 -18.40 10.59
CA PRO A 170 34.58 -17.47 9.78
C PRO A 170 33.05 -17.62 9.93
N GLY A 171 32.56 -18.82 10.26
CA GLY A 171 31.13 -19.05 10.48
C GLY A 171 30.56 -18.51 11.78
N ALA A 172 31.35 -18.51 12.84
CA ALA A 172 30.98 -17.84 14.08
C ALA A 172 30.93 -16.32 13.85
N GLU A 173 31.87 -15.78 13.07
CA GLU A 173 31.89 -14.35 12.71
C GLU A 173 30.70 -13.95 11.84
N ILE A 174 30.33 -14.74 10.84
CA ILE A 174 29.17 -14.45 9.98
C ILE A 174 27.86 -14.52 10.77
N THR A 175 27.72 -15.48 11.68
CA THR A 175 26.56 -15.56 12.58
C THR A 175 26.47 -14.31 13.47
N LYS A 176 27.58 -13.89 14.09
CA LYS A 176 27.65 -12.65 14.88
C LYS A 176 27.34 -11.42 14.03
N SER A 177 27.84 -11.38 12.80
CA SER A 177 27.59 -10.30 11.83
C SER A 177 26.13 -10.22 11.43
N GLY A 178 25.45 -11.35 11.27
CA GLY A 178 24.01 -11.39 10.98
C GLY A 178 23.15 -10.85 12.13
N VAL A 179 23.48 -11.15 13.39
CA VAL A 179 22.81 -10.56 14.56
C VAL A 179 23.06 -9.04 14.66
N MET A 180 24.27 -8.58 14.36
CA MET A 180 24.55 -7.14 14.26
C MET A 180 23.80 -6.49 13.11
N ALA A 181 23.71 -7.15 11.95
CA ALA A 181 22.92 -6.68 10.82
C ALA A 181 21.44 -6.55 11.19
N LEU A 182 20.86 -7.50 11.91
CA LEU A 182 19.48 -7.38 12.43
C LEU A 182 19.31 -6.12 13.30
N SER A 183 20.25 -5.88 14.20
CA SER A 183 20.23 -4.72 15.10
C SER A 183 20.31 -3.42 14.33
N LEU A 184 21.24 -3.32 13.37
CA LEU A 184 21.38 -2.15 12.49
C LEU A 184 20.13 -1.91 11.63
N VAL A 185 19.57 -2.97 11.05
CA VAL A 185 18.33 -2.87 10.26
C VAL A 185 17.18 -2.37 11.12
N ALA A 186 17.04 -2.86 12.36
CA ALA A 186 16.04 -2.38 13.30
C ALA A 186 16.23 -0.90 13.68
N LEU A 187 17.48 -0.44 13.85
CA LEU A 187 17.79 0.97 14.12
C LEU A 187 17.53 1.88 12.91
N VAL A 188 17.77 1.38 11.70
CA VAL A 188 17.54 2.13 10.45
C VAL A 188 16.07 2.09 10.04
N SER A 189 15.30 1.09 10.50
CA SER A 189 13.90 0.87 10.14
C SER A 189 12.99 2.10 10.23
N PRO A 190 13.11 3.00 11.24
CA PRO A 190 12.33 4.24 11.27
C PRO A 190 12.57 5.13 10.05
N TYR A 191 13.82 5.24 9.60
CA TYR A 191 14.22 6.16 8.54
C TYR A 191 13.84 5.65 7.16
N VAL A 192 13.72 4.34 6.98
CA VAL A 192 13.42 3.70 5.69
C VAL A 192 11.95 3.33 5.53
N PHE A 193 11.27 2.94 6.60
CA PHE A 193 9.91 2.42 6.54
C PHE A 193 8.83 3.34 7.09
N ALA A 194 9.15 4.40 7.85
CA ALA A 194 8.13 5.28 8.39
C ALA A 194 7.27 5.98 7.32
N PRO A 195 6.01 6.31 7.65
CA PRO A 195 5.16 7.13 6.78
C PRO A 195 5.80 8.48 6.44
N ARG A 196 5.59 8.96 5.21
CA ARG A 196 6.08 10.29 4.78
C ARG A 196 4.95 11.34 4.82
N PRO A 197 5.27 12.63 5.07
CA PRO A 197 6.60 13.17 5.40
C PRO A 197 7.07 12.74 6.80
N PHE A 198 8.37 12.42 6.92
CA PHE A 198 8.95 11.83 8.14
C PHE A 198 8.77 12.71 9.37
N ALA A 199 8.85 14.04 9.21
CA ALA A 199 8.62 14.99 10.30
C ALA A 199 7.27 14.74 10.99
N ARG A 200 6.20 14.48 10.21
CA ARG A 200 4.88 14.16 10.78
C ARG A 200 4.88 12.82 11.51
N ALA A 201 5.58 11.81 10.99
CA ALA A 201 5.67 10.50 11.63
C ALA A 201 6.41 10.59 12.98
N VAL A 202 7.51 11.34 13.03
CA VAL A 202 8.29 11.56 14.28
C VAL A 202 7.48 12.34 15.31
N THR A 203 6.60 13.25 14.91
CA THR A 203 5.78 14.02 15.86
C THR A 203 4.53 13.29 16.37
N ARG A 204 4.21 12.08 15.89
CA ARG A 204 3.02 11.36 16.34
C ARG A 204 3.26 10.78 17.75
N PRO A 205 2.47 11.18 18.77
CA PRO A 205 2.70 10.72 20.14
C PRO A 205 2.48 9.22 20.31
N GLY A 206 1.51 8.63 19.59
CA GLY A 206 1.15 7.21 19.71
C GLY A 206 2.33 6.25 19.52
N PRO A 207 3.00 6.21 18.34
CA PRO A 207 4.15 5.36 18.11
C PRO A 207 5.32 5.61 19.07
N ILE A 208 5.57 6.86 19.46
CA ILE A 208 6.62 7.22 20.43
C ILE A 208 6.32 6.61 21.80
N LEU A 209 5.11 6.85 22.33
CA LEU A 209 4.70 6.33 23.63
C LEU A 209 4.73 4.79 23.65
N PHE A 210 4.29 4.16 22.56
CA PHE A 210 4.37 2.70 22.41
C PHE A 210 5.81 2.20 22.47
N ALA A 211 6.73 2.80 21.70
CA ALA A 211 8.13 2.45 21.68
C ALA A 211 8.82 2.66 23.04
N MET A 212 8.55 3.80 23.69
CA MET A 212 9.05 4.11 25.03
C MET A 212 8.56 3.09 26.06
N THR A 213 7.29 2.67 25.97
CA THR A 213 6.72 1.68 26.87
C THR A 213 7.40 0.32 26.69
N ILE A 214 7.58 -0.13 25.45
CA ILE A 214 8.30 -1.38 25.14
C ILE A 214 9.75 -1.30 25.63
N ALA A 215 10.44 -0.17 25.43
CA ALA A 215 11.81 0.03 25.87
C ALA A 215 11.93 -0.01 27.41
N ALA A 216 11.05 0.70 28.12
CA ALA A 216 11.04 0.78 29.58
C ALA A 216 10.73 -0.59 30.20
N VAL A 217 9.69 -1.27 29.71
CA VAL A 217 9.33 -2.62 30.16
C VAL A 217 10.47 -3.60 29.87
N GLY A 218 11.03 -3.57 28.66
CA GLY A 218 12.16 -4.39 28.26
C GLY A 218 13.39 -4.18 29.16
N ALA A 219 13.72 -2.93 29.48
CA ALA A 219 14.83 -2.59 30.37
C ALA A 219 14.60 -3.08 31.81
N VAL A 220 13.39 -2.91 32.35
CA VAL A 220 13.03 -3.40 33.69
C VAL A 220 13.11 -4.92 33.76
N ILE A 221 12.57 -5.63 32.76
CA ILE A 221 12.61 -7.09 32.71
C ILE A 221 14.05 -7.58 32.52
N ALA A 222 14.84 -6.96 31.63
CA ALA A 222 16.24 -7.33 31.41
C ALA A 222 17.09 -7.10 32.66
N ARG A 223 16.86 -6.01 33.40
CA ARG A 223 17.55 -5.75 34.67
C ARG A 223 17.19 -6.77 35.75
N THR A 224 15.91 -7.14 35.84
CA THR A 224 15.40 -7.98 36.94
C THR A 224 15.57 -9.48 36.68
N TYR A 225 15.44 -9.89 35.41
CA TYR A 225 15.37 -11.29 34.99
C TYR A 225 16.26 -11.60 33.78
N TYR A 226 17.46 -11.01 33.72
CA TYR A 226 18.38 -11.12 32.58
C TYR A 226 18.52 -12.53 32.01
N LEU A 227 18.79 -13.54 32.86
CA LEU A 227 18.97 -14.93 32.41
C LEU A 227 17.72 -15.50 31.72
N LYS A 228 16.53 -15.15 32.21
CA LYS A 228 15.26 -15.56 31.59
C LYS A 228 15.06 -14.84 30.26
N VAL A 229 15.43 -13.57 30.16
CA VAL A 229 15.39 -12.79 28.91
C VAL A 229 16.36 -13.36 27.88
N ALA A 230 17.60 -13.65 28.27
CA ALA A 230 18.61 -14.26 27.42
C ALA A 230 18.12 -15.60 26.83
N LYS A 231 17.57 -16.47 27.68
CA LYS A 231 16.97 -17.74 27.25
C LYS A 231 15.76 -17.52 26.34
N ALA A 232 14.87 -16.59 26.67
CA ALA A 232 13.70 -16.28 25.85
C ALA A 232 14.08 -15.72 24.47
N ALA A 233 15.08 -14.84 24.39
CA ALA A 233 15.57 -14.27 23.13
C ALA A 233 16.15 -15.36 22.21
N ALA A 234 16.96 -16.27 22.77
CA ALA A 234 17.50 -17.40 22.02
C ALA A 234 16.38 -18.32 21.51
N LEU A 235 15.36 -18.57 22.33
CA LEU A 235 14.24 -19.44 21.96
C LEU A 235 13.27 -18.80 20.94
N ALA A 236 12.91 -17.53 21.13
CA ALA A 236 11.91 -16.84 20.32
C ALA A 236 12.45 -16.47 18.93
N ILE A 237 13.62 -15.84 18.92
CA ILE A 237 14.18 -15.16 17.74
C ILE A 237 15.59 -15.63 17.38
N GLY A 238 16.15 -16.64 18.07
CA GLY A 238 17.46 -17.19 17.75
C GLY A 238 18.64 -16.25 18.04
N VAL A 239 18.44 -15.25 18.90
CA VAL A 239 19.51 -14.33 19.32
C VAL A 239 20.10 -14.83 20.63
N GLU A 240 21.34 -15.32 20.57
CA GLU A 240 22.07 -15.79 21.74
C GLU A 240 22.70 -14.61 22.50
N LEU A 241 22.22 -14.39 23.73
CA LEU A 241 22.83 -13.45 24.68
C LEU A 241 23.73 -14.20 25.66
N ASN A 242 24.79 -13.56 26.12
CA ASN A 242 25.72 -14.16 27.08
C ASN A 242 24.97 -14.55 28.37
N GLN A 243 25.10 -15.81 28.82
CA GLN A 243 24.42 -16.33 30.01
C GLN A 243 25.20 -16.11 31.31
N GLY A 244 26.50 -15.84 31.25
CA GLY A 244 27.35 -15.67 32.44
C GLY A 244 27.40 -14.23 32.96
N GLN A 245 27.17 -13.25 32.07
CA GLN A 245 27.19 -11.82 32.40
C GLN A 245 26.28 -11.05 31.45
N ALA A 246 25.88 -9.85 31.85
CA ALA A 246 25.12 -8.96 30.98
C ALA A 246 25.90 -8.68 29.69
N ASP A 247 25.30 -8.98 28.54
CA ASP A 247 25.91 -8.73 27.24
C ASP A 247 26.21 -7.21 27.11
N PRO A 248 27.44 -6.80 26.79
CA PRO A 248 27.79 -5.38 26.63
C PRO A 248 26.93 -4.68 25.56
N ARG A 249 26.30 -5.44 24.66
CA ARG A 249 25.43 -4.94 23.58
C ARG A 249 23.97 -4.88 23.98
N LEU A 250 23.60 -5.20 25.22
CA LEU A 250 22.20 -5.22 25.66
C LEU A 250 21.48 -3.88 25.42
N ALA A 251 22.17 -2.76 25.65
CA ALA A 251 21.62 -1.43 25.38
C ALA A 251 21.29 -1.23 23.88
N LEU A 252 22.17 -1.72 22.99
CA LEU A 252 21.94 -1.70 21.54
C LEU A 252 20.72 -2.54 21.15
N TYR A 253 20.58 -3.73 21.73
CA TYR A 253 19.42 -4.61 21.47
C TYR A 253 18.11 -3.99 21.97
N LEU A 254 18.09 -3.40 23.16
CA LEU A 254 16.92 -2.70 23.69
C LEU A 254 16.53 -1.50 22.82
N LEU A 255 17.52 -0.74 22.36
CA LEU A 255 17.29 0.36 21.42
C LEU A 255 16.73 -0.15 20.08
N ALA A 256 17.29 -1.22 19.53
CA ALA A 256 16.81 -1.85 18.30
C ALA A 256 15.36 -2.33 18.44
N VAL A 257 14.99 -2.95 19.57
CA VAL A 257 13.61 -3.36 19.84
C VAL A 257 12.69 -2.15 19.93
N ALA A 258 13.12 -1.06 20.58
CA ALA A 258 12.35 0.17 20.69
C ALA A 258 12.11 0.84 19.32
N THR A 259 13.14 0.96 18.49
CA THR A 259 13.02 1.55 17.14
C THR A 259 12.16 0.69 16.22
N LEU A 260 12.22 -0.63 16.37
CA LEU A 260 11.37 -1.57 15.63
C LEU A 260 9.91 -1.47 16.08
N ALA A 261 9.65 -1.40 17.39
CA ALA A 261 8.31 -1.18 17.93
C ALA A 261 7.71 0.14 17.44
N TRP A 262 8.51 1.21 17.42
CA TRP A 262 8.13 2.49 16.85
C TRP A 262 7.74 2.37 15.36
N THR A 263 8.56 1.65 14.59
CA THR A 263 8.32 1.46 13.14
C THR A 263 7.06 0.65 12.89
N LEU A 264 6.84 -0.43 13.62
CA LEU A 264 5.62 -1.25 13.52
C LEU A 264 4.37 -0.45 13.88
N ALA A 265 4.39 0.31 14.98
CA ALA A 265 3.27 1.16 15.39
C ALA A 265 3.00 2.29 14.38
N SER A 266 4.06 2.90 13.84
CA SER A 266 3.95 3.93 12.79
C SER A 266 3.37 3.37 11.50
N CYS A 267 3.80 2.18 11.08
CA CYS A 267 3.25 1.50 9.92
C CYS A 267 1.80 1.08 10.14
N ALA A 268 1.44 0.55 11.31
CA ALA A 268 0.08 0.11 11.63
C ALA A 268 -0.93 1.27 11.58
N THR A 269 -0.51 2.47 11.99
CA THR A 269 -1.33 3.69 12.01
C THR A 269 -1.16 4.56 10.75
N ALA A 270 -0.47 4.05 9.72
CA ALA A 270 -0.27 4.77 8.47
C ALA A 270 -1.59 4.88 7.69
N GLY A 271 -1.78 6.01 6.97
CA GLY A 271 -2.93 6.19 6.08
C GLY A 271 -2.90 5.28 4.86
N SER A 272 -1.71 5.05 4.27
CA SER A 272 -1.51 4.18 3.12
C SER A 272 -1.67 2.68 3.47
N PRO A 273 -2.54 1.94 2.75
CA PRO A 273 -2.61 0.49 2.84
C PRO A 273 -1.28 -0.22 2.57
N ALA A 274 -0.48 0.23 1.59
CA ALA A 274 0.84 -0.31 1.31
C ALA A 274 1.79 -0.11 2.51
N ARG A 275 1.78 1.05 3.16
CA ARG A 275 2.59 1.30 4.36
C ARG A 275 2.21 0.36 5.52
N ARG A 276 0.91 0.12 5.74
CA ARG A 276 0.44 -0.91 6.69
C ARG A 276 0.94 -2.31 6.32
N ARG A 277 0.92 -2.67 5.03
CA ARG A 277 1.47 -3.94 4.53
C ARG A 277 2.97 -4.09 4.74
N ILE A 278 3.75 -3.00 4.63
CA ILE A 278 5.17 -3.01 4.99
C ILE A 278 5.32 -3.41 6.47
N GLY A 279 4.55 -2.79 7.37
CA GLY A 279 4.58 -3.14 8.80
C GLY A 279 4.23 -4.61 9.07
N VAL A 280 3.18 -5.12 8.44
CA VAL A 280 2.81 -6.55 8.49
C VAL A 280 3.94 -7.44 7.98
N GLY A 281 4.57 -7.08 6.86
CA GLY A 281 5.68 -7.82 6.30
C GLY A 281 6.89 -7.88 7.24
N ILE A 282 7.26 -6.75 7.84
CA ILE A 282 8.33 -6.68 8.87
C ILE A 282 7.98 -7.56 10.07
N ALA A 283 6.74 -7.50 10.57
CA ALA A 283 6.29 -8.34 11.67
C ALA A 283 6.41 -9.84 11.37
N LEU A 284 6.08 -10.28 10.16
CA LEU A 284 6.26 -11.68 9.76
C LEU A 284 7.75 -12.09 9.69
N VAL A 285 8.64 -11.21 9.23
CA VAL A 285 10.09 -11.49 9.28
C VAL A 285 10.55 -11.68 10.72
N ILE A 286 10.11 -10.83 11.65
CA ILE A 286 10.45 -10.93 13.07
C ILE A 286 9.93 -12.23 13.69
N LEU A 287 8.67 -12.59 13.42
CA LEU A 287 8.04 -13.81 13.95
C LEU A 287 8.65 -15.10 13.35
N GLY A 288 9.24 -15.02 12.16
CA GLY A 288 10.10 -16.09 11.63
C GLY A 288 11.27 -16.40 12.56
N GLY A 289 11.83 -15.38 13.20
CA GLY A 289 13.05 -15.45 14.00
C GLY A 289 14.31 -15.54 13.14
N TYR A 290 15.48 -15.35 13.75
CA TYR A 290 16.78 -15.59 13.14
C TYR A 290 17.21 -17.05 13.38
N GLY A 291 17.89 -17.67 12.41
CA GLY A 291 18.39 -19.05 12.56
C GLY A 291 17.43 -20.18 12.18
N PHE A 292 16.16 -19.86 11.85
CA PHE A 292 15.15 -20.78 11.30
C PHE A 292 15.21 -22.24 11.78
N ARG A 293 15.04 -22.42 13.10
CA ARG A 293 15.16 -23.73 13.77
C ARG A 293 14.36 -24.87 13.12
N TRP A 294 13.24 -24.54 12.47
CA TRP A 294 12.41 -25.50 11.74
C TRP A 294 12.20 -25.02 10.29
N PRO A 295 12.14 -25.91 9.29
CA PRO A 295 12.11 -25.46 7.90
C PRO A 295 10.82 -24.74 7.50
N ASN A 296 9.71 -24.97 8.21
CA ASN A 296 8.48 -24.19 8.02
C ASN A 296 8.58 -22.74 8.54
N HIS A 297 9.54 -22.42 9.41
CA HIS A 297 9.77 -21.03 9.85
C HIS A 297 10.20 -20.12 8.71
N TYR A 298 10.74 -20.65 7.60
CA TYR A 298 11.11 -19.88 6.41
C TYR A 298 9.87 -19.30 5.69
N LEU A 299 8.67 -19.84 5.91
CA LEU A 299 7.45 -19.35 5.27
C LEU A 299 7.09 -17.92 5.69
N LEU A 300 7.26 -17.59 6.98
CA LEU A 300 6.96 -16.26 7.51
C LEU A 300 7.87 -15.15 6.95
N PRO A 301 9.21 -15.25 7.00
CA PRO A 301 10.09 -14.23 6.42
C PRO A 301 9.99 -14.18 4.89
N LEU A 302 9.79 -15.32 4.19
CA LEU A 302 9.52 -15.32 2.75
C LEU A 302 8.29 -14.49 2.42
N LEU A 303 7.16 -14.78 3.10
CA LEU A 303 5.94 -14.02 2.93
C LEU A 303 6.14 -12.55 3.34
N GLY A 304 6.87 -12.31 4.43
CA GLY A 304 7.20 -10.97 4.94
C GLY A 304 7.92 -10.11 3.90
N ILE A 305 9.04 -10.60 3.34
CA ILE A 305 9.77 -9.91 2.27
C ILE A 305 8.87 -9.70 1.04
N ALA A 306 8.09 -10.71 0.67
CA ALA A 306 7.21 -10.62 -0.50
C ALA A 306 6.14 -9.52 -0.33
N LEU A 307 5.56 -9.38 0.87
CA LEU A 307 4.61 -8.31 1.20
C LEU A 307 5.28 -6.93 1.18
N VAL A 308 6.50 -6.81 1.70
CA VAL A 308 7.27 -5.55 1.64
C VAL A 308 7.57 -5.20 0.18
N ALA A 309 8.06 -6.15 -0.62
CA ALA A 309 8.38 -5.93 -2.03
C ALA A 309 7.18 -5.47 -2.86
N ASP A 310 5.99 -6.04 -2.63
CA ASP A 310 4.75 -5.60 -3.29
C ASP A 310 4.26 -4.23 -2.82
N ALA A 311 4.49 -3.90 -1.55
CA ALA A 311 4.08 -2.63 -0.98
C ALA A 311 5.00 -1.48 -1.44
N VAL A 312 6.30 -1.71 -1.53
CA VAL A 312 7.31 -0.75 -2.03
C VAL A 312 6.95 -0.23 -3.43
N LYS A 313 6.33 -1.08 -4.27
CA LYS A 313 5.87 -0.71 -5.62
C LYS A 313 4.78 0.36 -5.63
N ARG A 314 3.99 0.50 -4.55
CA ARG A 314 2.77 1.34 -4.49
C ARG A 314 2.83 2.44 -3.44
N VAL A 315 3.63 2.28 -2.39
CA VAL A 315 3.58 3.16 -1.21
C VAL A 315 3.79 4.63 -1.55
N ARG A 316 4.66 4.95 -2.51
CA ARG A 316 4.85 6.33 -2.98
C ARG A 316 3.60 6.89 -3.63
N GLU A 317 2.97 6.14 -4.53
CA GLU A 317 1.75 6.59 -5.23
C GLU A 317 0.60 6.79 -4.22
N GLU A 318 0.44 5.87 -3.27
CA GLU A 318 -0.59 5.95 -2.23
C GLU A 318 -0.36 7.11 -1.24
N GLU A 319 0.88 7.31 -0.77
CA GLU A 319 1.19 8.43 0.14
C GLU A 319 1.11 9.77 -0.57
N LEU A 320 1.59 9.86 -1.82
CA LEU A 320 1.41 11.06 -2.63
C LEU A 320 -0.06 11.35 -2.89
N ALA A 321 -0.92 10.35 -3.10
CA ALA A 321 -2.35 10.55 -3.24
C ALA A 321 -3.02 11.03 -1.93
N ALA A 322 -2.49 10.61 -0.77
CA ALA A 322 -3.05 10.92 0.55
C ALA A 322 -2.55 12.24 1.16
N LEU A 323 -1.60 12.95 0.55
CA LEU A 323 -1.15 14.25 1.04
C LEU A 323 -2.33 15.25 1.04
N PRO A 324 -2.57 15.95 2.16
CA PRO A 324 -3.62 16.98 2.22
C PRO A 324 -3.39 17.98 1.10
N LEU A 325 -4.48 18.37 0.43
CA LEU A 325 -4.48 19.36 -0.64
C LEU A 325 -4.04 20.71 -0.05
N THR A 326 -2.74 20.94 0.12
CA THR A 326 -2.22 22.30 0.14
C THR A 326 -2.41 22.84 -1.26
N SER A 327 -3.10 23.96 -1.40
CA SER A 327 -3.30 24.56 -2.72
C SER A 327 -1.95 24.93 -3.31
N GLU A 328 -1.51 24.19 -4.33
CA GLU A 328 -0.35 24.57 -5.16
C GLU A 328 -0.70 25.73 -6.11
N THR A 329 -1.98 26.14 -6.11
CA THR A 329 -2.53 27.20 -6.93
C THR A 329 -2.50 28.54 -6.18
N PRO A 330 -2.26 29.66 -6.90
CA PRO A 330 -2.26 30.99 -6.29
C PRO A 330 -3.67 31.39 -5.83
N PRO A 331 -3.78 32.22 -4.77
CA PRO A 331 -5.07 32.71 -4.31
C PRO A 331 -5.66 33.67 -5.34
N ILE A 332 -6.96 33.52 -5.63
CA ILE A 332 -7.69 34.35 -6.57
C ILE A 332 -8.65 35.27 -5.79
N ALA A 333 -8.70 36.55 -6.14
CA ALA A 333 -9.65 37.48 -5.52
C ALA A 333 -11.10 37.12 -5.86
N ASP A 334 -12.02 37.30 -4.92
CA ASP A 334 -13.44 36.92 -5.11
C ASP A 334 -14.09 37.63 -6.30
N ALA A 335 -13.76 38.90 -6.55
CA ALA A 335 -14.29 39.64 -7.69
C ALA A 335 -13.86 39.02 -9.04
N ALA A 336 -12.57 38.68 -9.17
CA ALA A 336 -12.03 38.01 -10.36
C ALA A 336 -12.66 36.62 -10.53
N TRP A 337 -12.86 35.89 -9.42
CA TRP A 337 -13.51 34.58 -9.43
C TRP A 337 -14.97 34.66 -9.88
N SER A 338 -15.77 35.55 -9.29
CA SER A 338 -17.18 35.74 -9.66
C SER A 338 -17.34 36.16 -11.12
N SER A 339 -16.47 37.04 -11.62
CA SER A 339 -16.45 37.42 -13.04
C SER A 339 -16.16 36.21 -13.94
N TYR A 340 -15.17 35.40 -13.58
CA TYR A 340 -14.81 34.20 -14.34
C TYR A 340 -15.94 33.17 -14.37
N ILE A 341 -16.60 32.91 -13.24
CA ILE A 341 -17.77 32.01 -13.18
C ILE A 341 -18.91 32.53 -14.06
N GLY A 342 -19.09 33.86 -14.16
CA GLY A 342 -20.03 34.46 -15.11
C GLY A 342 -19.67 34.15 -16.57
N THR A 343 -18.40 34.23 -16.94
CA THR A 343 -17.92 33.87 -18.29
C THR A 343 -18.09 32.37 -18.57
N VAL A 344 -17.83 31.50 -17.58
CA VAL A 344 -18.04 30.05 -17.70
C VAL A 344 -19.52 29.75 -17.90
N LYS A 345 -20.41 30.37 -17.13
CA LYS A 345 -21.86 30.24 -17.29
C LYS A 345 -22.30 30.61 -18.71
N ALA A 346 -21.93 31.79 -19.19
CA ALA A 346 -22.29 32.26 -20.52
C ALA A 346 -21.72 31.37 -21.65
N GLY A 347 -20.57 30.74 -21.42
CA GLY A 347 -20.01 29.75 -22.34
C GLY A 347 -20.82 28.45 -22.36
N LEU A 348 -21.18 27.94 -21.19
CA LEU A 348 -21.97 26.70 -21.04
C LEU A 348 -23.42 26.86 -21.52
N GLU A 349 -24.02 28.06 -21.44
CA GLU A 349 -25.36 28.33 -21.98
C GLU A 349 -25.46 28.14 -23.51
N ARG A 350 -24.32 28.03 -24.22
CA ARG A 350 -24.31 27.71 -25.65
C ARG A 350 -24.52 26.22 -25.93
N SER A 351 -24.22 25.35 -24.95
CA SER A 351 -24.22 23.90 -25.11
C SER A 351 -25.11 23.14 -24.13
N LEU A 352 -25.52 23.80 -23.04
CA LEU A 352 -26.41 23.29 -21.99
C LEU A 352 -27.66 24.16 -21.88
N THR A 353 -28.77 23.55 -21.47
CA THR A 353 -30.01 24.22 -21.10
C THR A 353 -30.12 24.37 -19.58
N ASN A 354 -30.97 25.29 -19.10
CA ASN A 354 -31.26 25.52 -17.67
C ASN A 354 -30.01 25.70 -16.80
N VAL A 355 -29.07 26.55 -17.24
CA VAL A 355 -27.79 26.73 -16.55
C VAL A 355 -27.95 27.64 -15.32
N HIS A 356 -27.69 27.09 -14.14
CA HIS A 356 -27.73 27.78 -12.86
C HIS A 356 -26.36 27.75 -12.18
N THR A 357 -26.04 28.81 -11.43
CA THR A 357 -24.81 28.91 -10.66
C THR A 357 -25.11 29.18 -9.20
N LEU A 358 -24.36 28.51 -8.31
CA LEU A 358 -24.45 28.67 -6.86
C LEU A 358 -23.03 28.68 -6.29
N THR A 359 -22.67 29.72 -5.54
CA THR A 359 -21.42 29.74 -4.78
C THR A 359 -21.75 29.67 -3.29
N THR A 360 -21.22 28.64 -2.63
CA THR A 360 -21.36 28.43 -1.18
C THR A 360 -20.02 28.67 -0.49
N ARG A 361 -20.05 29.21 0.73
CA ARG A 361 -18.88 29.37 1.60
C ARG A 361 -19.09 28.51 2.84
N GLY A 362 -18.13 27.64 3.12
CA GLY A 362 -18.08 26.80 4.31
C GLY A 362 -17.11 27.37 5.35
N GLU A 363 -16.98 26.66 6.47
CA GLU A 363 -15.98 26.98 7.50
C GLU A 363 -14.55 26.72 7.01
N GLY A 364 -13.58 27.42 7.59
CA GLY A 364 -12.15 27.21 7.30
C GLY A 364 -11.70 27.67 5.92
N GLY A 365 -12.33 28.72 5.36
CA GLY A 365 -11.93 29.28 4.06
C GLY A 365 -12.35 28.45 2.85
N LEU A 366 -13.07 27.33 3.06
CA LEU A 366 -13.61 26.50 2.00
C LEU A 366 -14.72 27.25 1.25
N SER A 367 -14.67 27.27 -0.07
CA SER A 367 -15.77 27.73 -0.90
C SER A 367 -15.96 26.81 -2.09
N SER A 368 -17.21 26.67 -2.54
CA SER A 368 -17.58 25.78 -3.63
C SER A 368 -18.47 26.52 -4.61
N SER A 369 -18.02 26.62 -5.86
CA SER A 369 -18.82 27.16 -6.97
C SER A 369 -19.39 26.00 -7.77
N VAL A 370 -20.70 25.89 -7.80
CA VAL A 370 -21.44 24.84 -8.48
C VAL A 370 -22.18 25.44 -9.66
N ILE A 371 -22.02 24.84 -10.84
CA ILE A 371 -22.74 25.14 -12.07
C ILE A 371 -23.55 23.89 -12.42
N ILE A 372 -24.85 24.05 -12.56
CA ILE A 372 -25.78 22.97 -12.90
C ILE A 372 -26.40 23.33 -14.25
N GLY A 373 -26.51 22.37 -15.15
CA GLY A 373 -27.22 22.50 -16.42
C GLY A 373 -27.72 21.14 -16.90
N ASP A 374 -28.32 21.12 -18.07
CA ASP A 374 -28.83 19.90 -18.70
C ASP A 374 -28.43 19.84 -20.17
N LYS A 375 -27.99 18.67 -20.63
CA LYS A 375 -27.74 18.39 -22.06
C LYS A 375 -28.61 17.22 -22.50
N ASP A 376 -29.61 17.49 -23.34
CA ASP A 376 -30.47 16.46 -23.92
C ASP A 376 -31.10 15.51 -22.86
N GLY A 377 -31.48 16.04 -21.69
CA GLY A 377 -32.03 15.28 -20.56
C GLY A 377 -30.98 14.62 -19.67
N LEU A 378 -29.69 14.92 -19.87
CA LEU A 378 -28.60 14.49 -19.01
C LEU A 378 -28.20 15.63 -18.06
N PRO A 379 -28.42 15.49 -16.74
CA PRO A 379 -28.02 16.52 -15.79
C PRO A 379 -26.49 16.61 -15.72
N VAL A 380 -25.97 17.84 -15.81
CA VAL A 380 -24.54 18.17 -15.73
C VAL A 380 -24.32 19.04 -14.50
N ARG A 381 -23.43 18.62 -13.61
CA ARG A 381 -23.02 19.36 -12.42
C ARG A 381 -21.52 19.55 -12.40
N THR A 382 -21.08 20.78 -12.61
CA THR A 382 -19.69 21.19 -12.47
C THR A 382 -19.49 21.84 -11.10
N ARG A 383 -18.54 21.36 -10.30
CA ARG A 383 -18.19 21.89 -8.98
C ARG A 383 -16.72 22.26 -8.98
N ILE A 384 -16.42 23.48 -8.55
CA ILE A 384 -15.06 23.96 -8.33
C ILE A 384 -14.87 24.26 -6.85
N GLU A 385 -13.91 23.58 -6.23
CA GLU A 385 -13.60 23.70 -4.82
C GLU A 385 -12.40 24.63 -4.63
N ARG A 386 -12.51 25.55 -3.67
CA ARG A 386 -11.47 26.51 -3.29
C ARG A 386 -11.24 26.50 -1.79
N ILE A 387 -10.00 26.71 -1.34
CA ILE A 387 -9.63 26.95 0.05
C ILE A 387 -8.78 28.21 0.09
N ASP A 388 -9.16 29.18 0.93
CA ASP A 388 -8.46 30.47 1.08
C ASP A 388 -8.22 31.19 -0.26
N GLY A 389 -9.19 31.06 -1.17
CA GLY A 389 -9.18 31.67 -2.48
C GLY A 389 -8.45 30.87 -3.57
N SER A 390 -7.73 29.80 -3.21
CA SER A 390 -6.99 28.95 -4.15
C SER A 390 -7.81 27.74 -4.60
N VAL A 391 -7.77 27.42 -5.90
CA VAL A 391 -8.51 26.27 -6.46
C VAL A 391 -7.83 24.95 -6.11
N ILE A 392 -8.58 24.03 -5.51
CA ILE A 392 -8.06 22.72 -5.09
C ILE A 392 -8.54 21.58 -5.98
N ALA A 393 -9.73 21.68 -6.59
CA ALA A 393 -10.27 20.66 -7.48
C ALA A 393 -11.36 21.22 -8.39
N LEU A 394 -11.48 20.63 -9.57
CA LEU A 394 -12.66 20.69 -10.43
C LEU A 394 -13.25 19.27 -10.49
N ASP A 395 -14.57 19.18 -10.29
CA ASP A 395 -15.34 17.94 -10.32
C ASP A 395 -16.57 18.12 -11.22
N VAL A 396 -16.65 17.38 -12.31
CA VAL A 396 -17.78 17.41 -13.26
C VAL A 396 -18.49 16.07 -13.19
N VAL A 397 -19.78 16.09 -12.86
CA VAL A 397 -20.65 14.93 -12.78
C VAL A 397 -21.72 15.04 -13.85
N LEU A 398 -21.94 13.97 -14.61
CA LEU A 398 -22.99 13.84 -15.60
C LEU A 398 -23.86 12.63 -15.26
N GLY A 399 -25.17 12.82 -15.21
CA GLY A 399 -26.11 11.80 -14.75
C GLY A 399 -26.13 11.67 -13.22
N ARG A 400 -26.25 10.44 -12.72
CA ARG A 400 -26.39 10.19 -11.28
C ARG A 400 -25.06 10.33 -10.55
N GLU A 401 -25.07 11.02 -9.41
CA GLU A 401 -23.91 11.12 -8.55
C GLU A 401 -23.59 9.78 -7.85
N HIS A 402 -22.30 9.44 -7.83
CA HIS A 402 -21.79 8.23 -7.18
C HIS A 402 -20.65 8.54 -6.22
N ASP A 403 -20.64 7.80 -5.11
CA ASP A 403 -19.55 7.75 -4.16
C ASP A 403 -18.28 7.19 -4.85
N GLU A 404 -17.14 7.84 -4.62
CA GLU A 404 -15.82 7.45 -5.12
C GLU A 404 -15.40 6.05 -4.63
N MET A 405 -16.03 5.57 -3.54
CA MET A 405 -15.83 4.21 -3.01
C MET A 405 -16.56 3.13 -3.82
N ARG A 406 -17.56 3.49 -4.65
CA ARG A 406 -18.24 2.55 -5.54
C ARG A 406 -17.34 2.27 -6.74
N GLY A 407 -17.07 0.99 -7.01
CA GLY A 407 -16.27 0.61 -8.18
C GLY A 407 -16.93 1.03 -9.49
N ALA A 408 -16.16 1.64 -10.39
CA ALA A 408 -16.62 2.09 -11.70
C ALA A 408 -16.52 0.96 -12.74
N THR A 409 -17.35 1.02 -13.78
CA THR A 409 -17.28 0.11 -14.93
C THR A 409 -16.00 0.35 -15.72
N LEU A 410 -15.61 1.62 -15.83
CA LEU A 410 -14.39 2.07 -16.48
C LEU A 410 -13.80 3.24 -15.68
N THR A 411 -12.48 3.23 -15.49
CA THR A 411 -11.74 4.40 -15.00
C THR A 411 -10.54 4.68 -15.90
N LEU A 412 -10.41 5.93 -16.32
CA LEU A 412 -9.23 6.45 -17.01
C LEU A 412 -8.45 7.37 -16.07
N TRP A 413 -7.15 7.23 -16.07
CA TRP A 413 -6.25 8.02 -15.24
C TRP A 413 -5.20 8.68 -16.10
N ALA A 414 -5.20 10.00 -16.15
CA ALA A 414 -4.16 10.75 -16.83
C ALA A 414 -2.82 10.46 -16.15
N ILE A 415 -1.82 10.11 -16.95
CA ILE A 415 -0.43 9.99 -16.55
C ILE A 415 0.14 11.42 -16.60
N PRO A 416 0.42 12.04 -15.45
CA PRO A 416 0.92 13.40 -15.43
C PRO A 416 2.36 13.47 -15.94
N PRO A 417 2.76 14.60 -16.56
CA PRO A 417 4.17 14.92 -16.76
C PRO A 417 4.94 14.80 -15.44
N ARG A 418 6.17 14.27 -15.46
CA ARG A 418 6.94 13.94 -14.25
C ARG A 418 7.10 15.08 -13.25
N ALA A 419 7.02 16.33 -13.71
CA ALA A 419 7.17 17.53 -12.90
C ALA A 419 5.93 17.88 -12.06
N LEU A 420 4.74 17.34 -12.37
CA LEU A 420 3.46 17.77 -11.78
C LEU A 420 2.93 16.83 -10.70
N GLY A 421 3.74 15.88 -10.21
CA GLY A 421 3.32 14.96 -9.14
C GLY A 421 2.39 13.83 -9.62
N VAL A 422 1.44 13.41 -8.77
CA VAL A 422 0.53 12.29 -9.03
C VAL A 422 -0.91 12.74 -8.83
N ASN A 423 -1.79 12.38 -9.77
CA ASN A 423 -3.22 12.61 -9.64
C ASN A 423 -3.78 11.88 -8.40
N PRO A 424 -4.56 12.55 -7.54
CA PRO A 424 -5.28 11.92 -6.45
C PRO A 424 -6.13 10.74 -6.92
N ALA A 425 -6.41 9.82 -6.00
CA ALA A 425 -6.97 8.55 -6.40
C ALA A 425 -8.42 8.65 -6.87
N GLY A 426 -8.71 8.14 -8.07
CA GLY A 426 -10.07 7.98 -8.61
C GLY A 426 -10.72 6.64 -8.24
N PRO A 427 -12.01 6.47 -8.58
CA PRO A 427 -12.79 5.28 -8.27
C PRO A 427 -12.14 3.98 -8.80
N PRO A 428 -12.20 2.87 -8.04
CA PRO A 428 -11.52 1.64 -8.43
C PRO A 428 -12.25 0.93 -9.57
N ALA A 429 -11.52 0.64 -10.66
CA ALA A 429 -11.92 -0.28 -11.72
C ALA A 429 -10.81 -1.31 -11.97
N ALA A 430 -11.17 -2.48 -12.48
CA ALA A 430 -10.25 -3.58 -12.81
C ALA A 430 -10.88 -4.49 -13.89
N PRO A 431 -10.08 -5.16 -14.73
CA PRO A 431 -8.61 -5.19 -14.75
C PRO A 431 -7.96 -3.98 -15.44
N LEU A 432 -6.63 -3.80 -15.31
CA LEU A 432 -5.86 -2.86 -16.12
C LEU A 432 -5.71 -3.41 -17.54
N PHE A 433 -5.87 -2.57 -18.55
CA PHE A 433 -5.67 -2.97 -19.96
C PHE A 433 -5.04 -1.85 -20.78
N LYS A 434 -4.52 -2.22 -21.96
CA LYS A 434 -4.05 -1.30 -23.00
C LYS A 434 -5.07 -1.26 -24.14
N THR A 435 -5.24 -0.09 -24.73
CA THR A 435 -6.16 0.13 -25.85
C THR A 435 -5.55 -0.29 -27.18
N GLY A 436 -4.22 -0.24 -27.29
CA GLY A 436 -3.51 -0.44 -28.57
C GLY A 436 -3.33 0.85 -29.37
N ASP A 437 -3.90 1.97 -28.90
CA ASP A 437 -3.63 3.32 -29.39
C ASP A 437 -2.48 3.91 -28.54
N ALA A 438 -1.30 4.07 -29.16
CA ALA A 438 -0.08 4.43 -28.43
C ALA A 438 -0.16 5.83 -27.79
N PRO A 439 -0.57 6.90 -28.51
CA PRO A 439 -0.85 8.20 -27.91
C PRO A 439 -1.78 8.14 -26.69
N PHE A 440 -2.85 7.35 -26.77
CA PHE A 440 -3.79 7.20 -25.67
C PHE A 440 -3.20 6.43 -24.49
N ASP A 441 -2.52 5.31 -24.74
CA ASP A 441 -1.92 4.45 -23.70
C ASP A 441 -0.71 5.11 -23.01
N GLU A 442 -0.03 6.05 -23.67
CA GLU A 442 1.01 6.89 -23.09
C GLU A 442 0.43 7.98 -22.19
N ARG A 443 -0.78 8.46 -22.51
CA ARG A 443 -1.45 9.52 -21.76
C ARG A 443 -2.33 9.00 -20.63
N PHE A 444 -2.97 7.84 -20.77
CA PHE A 444 -3.93 7.31 -19.81
C PHE A 444 -3.63 5.87 -19.39
N LYS A 445 -3.82 5.59 -18.09
CA LYS A 445 -3.96 4.21 -17.59
C LYS A 445 -5.45 3.86 -17.57
N ALA A 446 -5.87 2.91 -18.42
CA ALA A 446 -7.25 2.45 -18.49
C ALA A 446 -7.48 1.21 -17.62
N ARG A 447 -8.57 1.21 -16.83
CA ARG A 447 -8.98 0.09 -15.99
C ARG A 447 -10.47 -0.19 -16.12
N GLY A 448 -10.87 -1.45 -16.07
CA GLY A 448 -12.26 -1.87 -16.16
C GLY A 448 -12.56 -2.63 -17.45
N ASN A 449 -13.67 -2.30 -18.10
CA ASN A 449 -14.11 -2.97 -19.32
C ASN A 449 -13.63 -2.24 -20.60
N ARG A 450 -12.83 -2.95 -21.41
CA ARG A 450 -12.33 -2.44 -22.70
C ARG A 450 -13.44 -2.17 -23.72
N GLN A 451 -14.45 -3.03 -23.79
CA GLN A 451 -15.57 -2.85 -24.74
C GLN A 451 -16.36 -1.57 -24.44
N VAL A 452 -16.49 -1.23 -23.16
CA VAL A 452 -17.13 0.02 -22.73
C VAL A 452 -16.29 1.22 -23.15
N LEU A 453 -14.96 1.16 -23.01
CA LEU A 453 -14.09 2.22 -23.52
C LEU A 453 -14.24 2.41 -25.02
N ASP A 454 -14.21 1.33 -25.80
CA ASP A 454 -14.32 1.37 -27.25
C ASP A 454 -15.70 1.93 -27.70
N LYS A 455 -16.76 1.69 -26.91
CA LYS A 455 -18.10 2.29 -27.12
C LYS A 455 -18.13 3.79 -26.81
N LEU A 456 -17.46 4.21 -25.73
CA LEU A 456 -17.48 5.60 -25.25
C LEU A 456 -16.54 6.52 -26.04
N LEU A 457 -15.40 6.00 -26.49
CA LEU A 457 -14.33 6.77 -27.13
C LEU A 457 -13.96 6.13 -28.47
N ASP A 458 -14.46 6.71 -29.56
CA ASP A 458 -13.94 6.47 -30.90
C ASP A 458 -12.58 7.16 -31.10
N GLU A 459 -11.99 7.00 -32.29
CA GLU A 459 -10.66 7.52 -32.61
C GLU A 459 -10.57 9.05 -32.44
N GLU A 460 -11.59 9.80 -32.87
CA GLU A 460 -11.64 11.25 -32.75
C GLU A 460 -11.77 11.71 -31.29
N THR A 461 -12.66 11.07 -30.53
CA THR A 461 -12.89 11.39 -29.11
C THR A 461 -11.68 11.03 -28.27
N ARG A 462 -10.94 9.96 -28.61
CA ARG A 462 -9.64 9.63 -27.98
C ARG A 462 -8.61 10.71 -28.21
N ALA A 463 -8.45 11.17 -29.45
CA ALA A 463 -7.51 12.24 -29.77
C ALA A 463 -7.84 13.53 -28.99
N ARG A 464 -9.13 13.90 -28.93
CA ARG A 464 -9.60 15.05 -28.14
C ARG A 464 -9.38 14.84 -26.64
N ALA A 465 -9.67 13.65 -26.10
CA ALA A 465 -9.43 13.32 -24.70
C ALA A 465 -7.95 13.41 -24.33
N VAL A 466 -7.05 12.92 -25.19
CA VAL A 466 -5.58 13.02 -25.01
C VAL A 466 -5.13 14.47 -24.93
N ALA A 467 -5.70 15.34 -25.77
CA ALA A 467 -5.35 16.75 -25.82
C ALA A 467 -5.94 17.59 -24.67
N THR A 468 -7.07 17.18 -24.09
CA THR A 468 -7.87 18.05 -23.21
C THR A 468 -8.08 17.55 -21.79
N LEU A 469 -8.04 16.24 -21.54
CA LEU A 469 -8.36 15.70 -20.21
C LEU A 469 -7.10 15.48 -19.37
N ASP A 470 -7.21 15.85 -18.10
CA ASP A 470 -6.23 15.59 -17.03
C ASP A 470 -6.94 14.93 -15.84
N GLY A 471 -6.23 14.57 -14.77
CA GLY A 471 -6.88 13.97 -13.60
C GLY A 471 -7.37 12.54 -13.86
N TRP A 472 -8.63 12.26 -13.50
CA TRP A 472 -9.27 10.98 -13.75
C TRP A 472 -10.71 11.14 -14.25
N LEU A 473 -11.14 10.14 -15.02
CA LEU A 473 -12.51 9.96 -15.50
C LEU A 473 -13.01 8.61 -15.01
N ALA A 474 -14.21 8.56 -14.42
CA ALA A 474 -14.87 7.33 -14.01
C ALA A 474 -16.27 7.26 -14.64
N PHE A 475 -16.63 6.08 -15.13
CA PHE A 475 -17.90 5.81 -15.78
C PHE A 475 -18.59 4.61 -15.14
N TRP A 476 -19.87 4.79 -14.82
CA TRP A 476 -20.80 3.76 -14.35
C TRP A 476 -21.86 3.57 -15.43
N GLU A 477 -21.84 2.40 -16.06
CA GLU A 477 -22.70 2.08 -17.19
C GLU A 477 -24.18 2.34 -16.90
N ALA A 478 -24.85 3.06 -17.80
CA ALA A 478 -26.24 3.52 -17.70
C ALA A 478 -26.58 4.48 -16.54
N ASP A 479 -25.68 4.71 -15.58
CA ASP A 479 -25.96 5.54 -14.40
C ASP A 479 -25.36 6.95 -14.50
N GLY A 480 -24.04 7.06 -14.76
CA GLY A 480 -23.30 8.30 -14.50
C GLY A 480 -21.86 8.32 -15.00
N LEU A 481 -21.34 9.52 -15.23
CA LEU A 481 -19.95 9.80 -15.58
C LEU A 481 -19.42 10.91 -14.67
N ARG A 482 -18.19 10.74 -14.17
CA ARG A 482 -17.54 11.72 -13.29
C ARG A 482 -16.11 11.97 -13.74
N TYR A 483 -15.77 13.24 -13.86
CA TYR A 483 -14.44 13.72 -14.19
C TYR A 483 -13.93 14.57 -13.03
N ARG A 484 -12.72 14.31 -12.56
CA ARG A 484 -12.10 15.12 -11.50
C ARG A 484 -10.65 15.41 -11.81
N VAL A 485 -10.27 16.67 -11.65
CA VAL A 485 -8.91 17.17 -11.90
C VAL A 485 -8.48 18.13 -10.79
N TYR A 486 -7.17 18.16 -10.55
CA TYR A 486 -6.54 18.90 -9.47
C TYR A 486 -5.45 19.80 -10.07
N PRO A 487 -5.77 21.06 -10.43
CA PRO A 487 -4.81 21.97 -11.05
C PRO A 487 -3.55 22.14 -10.19
N GLY A 488 -2.37 22.15 -10.83
CA GLY A 488 -1.07 22.13 -10.16
C GLY A 488 -0.61 20.74 -9.72
N ARG A 489 -1.52 19.79 -9.47
CA ARG A 489 -1.23 18.44 -8.97
C ARG A 489 -1.77 17.36 -9.89
N GLY A 490 -0.90 16.90 -10.79
CA GLY A 490 -1.20 15.91 -11.80
C GLY A 490 -1.93 16.48 -13.03
N ALA A 491 -2.15 17.80 -13.02
CA ALA A 491 -2.57 18.63 -14.13
C ALA A 491 -1.75 19.94 -14.13
N PRO A 492 -1.48 20.57 -15.29
CA PRO A 492 -0.87 21.89 -15.34
C PRO A 492 -1.64 22.93 -14.51
N LEU A 493 -0.94 23.96 -14.00
CA LEU A 493 -1.57 25.01 -13.20
C LEU A 493 -2.72 25.71 -13.93
N ASP A 494 -2.51 26.01 -15.21
CA ASP A 494 -3.49 26.69 -16.07
C ASP A 494 -4.41 25.74 -16.84
N HIS A 495 -4.59 24.52 -16.31
CA HIS A 495 -5.48 23.53 -16.89
C HIS A 495 -6.36 22.88 -15.80
N PRO A 496 -7.70 22.88 -15.98
CA PRO A 496 -8.45 23.34 -17.15
C PRO A 496 -8.80 24.83 -17.15
N MET A 497 -8.42 25.56 -16.09
CA MET A 497 -8.75 26.97 -15.89
C MET A 497 -7.46 27.80 -15.90
N PRO A 498 -7.47 29.04 -16.41
CA PRO A 498 -6.29 29.91 -16.45
C PRO A 498 -6.02 30.55 -15.07
N LEU A 499 -5.64 29.74 -14.09
CA LEU A 499 -5.48 30.15 -12.69
C LEU A 499 -4.41 31.24 -12.49
N SER A 500 -3.33 31.21 -13.29
CA SER A 500 -2.27 32.23 -13.27
C SER A 500 -2.81 33.60 -13.67
N ASP A 501 -3.59 33.66 -14.76
CA ASP A 501 -4.17 34.92 -15.24
C ASP A 501 -5.22 35.46 -14.26
N LEU A 502 -6.04 34.57 -13.69
CA LEU A 502 -7.03 34.94 -12.67
C LEU A 502 -6.37 35.51 -11.41
N ALA A 503 -5.26 34.91 -10.95
CA ALA A 503 -4.53 35.40 -9.78
C ALA A 503 -3.85 36.76 -10.04
N LEU A 504 -3.45 37.03 -11.29
CA LEU A 504 -2.86 38.30 -11.70
C LEU A 504 -3.92 39.36 -12.09
N GLY A 505 -5.21 39.05 -11.99
CA GLY A 505 -6.29 39.95 -12.39
C GLY A 505 -6.35 40.24 -13.89
N ARG A 506 -5.78 39.35 -14.73
CA ARG A 506 -5.80 39.45 -16.18
C ARG A 506 -7.09 38.86 -16.75
N THR A 507 -7.41 39.22 -18.00
CA THR A 507 -8.55 38.63 -18.71
C THR A 507 -8.34 37.13 -18.91
N ALA A 508 -9.26 36.34 -18.37
CA ALA A 508 -9.25 34.88 -18.41
C ALA A 508 -10.36 34.34 -19.32
N THR A 509 -10.03 33.39 -20.20
CA THR A 509 -11.02 32.74 -21.08
C THR A 509 -11.59 31.47 -20.44
N ALA A 510 -12.89 31.21 -20.70
CA ALA A 510 -13.58 30.02 -20.20
C ALA A 510 -13.54 28.83 -21.19
N ASP A 511 -13.04 29.04 -22.40
CA ASP A 511 -13.20 28.12 -23.53
C ASP A 511 -12.69 26.70 -23.25
N ARG A 512 -11.57 26.56 -22.52
CA ARG A 512 -11.02 25.24 -22.16
C ARG A 512 -11.95 24.45 -21.23
N LEU A 513 -12.49 25.11 -20.21
CA LEU A 513 -13.41 24.47 -19.27
C LEU A 513 -14.71 24.07 -19.97
N VAL A 514 -15.24 24.96 -20.82
CA VAL A 514 -16.44 24.69 -21.63
C VAL A 514 -16.21 23.50 -22.56
N ALA A 515 -15.09 23.49 -23.30
CA ALA A 515 -14.75 22.39 -24.20
C ALA A 515 -14.60 21.04 -23.49
N ILE A 516 -14.10 21.04 -22.24
CA ILE A 516 -14.03 19.82 -21.42
C ILE A 516 -15.44 19.36 -21.05
N VAL A 517 -16.31 20.25 -20.58
CA VAL A 517 -17.69 19.88 -20.24
C VAL A 517 -18.43 19.34 -21.47
N ASP A 518 -18.23 19.96 -22.64
CA ASP A 518 -18.82 19.52 -23.90
C ASP A 518 -18.34 18.12 -24.31
N LEU A 519 -17.02 17.88 -24.23
CA LEU A 519 -16.43 16.57 -24.49
C LEU A 519 -16.97 15.51 -23.52
N LEU A 520 -17.04 15.82 -22.22
CA LEU A 520 -17.57 14.90 -21.21
C LEU A 520 -19.03 14.56 -21.46
N ALA A 521 -19.83 15.53 -21.90
CA ALA A 521 -21.23 15.32 -22.23
C ALA A 521 -21.43 14.51 -23.51
N GLU A 522 -20.56 14.69 -24.51
CA GLU A 522 -20.51 13.83 -25.69
C GLU A 522 -20.11 12.38 -25.35
N ILE A 523 -19.14 12.19 -24.47
CA ILE A 523 -18.74 10.85 -24.00
C ILE A 523 -19.91 10.20 -23.26
N ALA A 524 -20.57 10.97 -22.37
CA ALA A 524 -21.66 10.47 -21.55
C ALA A 524 -22.91 10.09 -22.37
N SER A 525 -23.26 10.85 -23.41
CA SER A 525 -24.44 10.55 -24.26
C SER A 525 -24.32 9.23 -25.01
N ARG A 526 -23.10 8.72 -25.22
CA ARG A 526 -22.85 7.40 -25.84
C ARG A 526 -23.10 6.23 -24.87
N GLY A 527 -23.11 6.48 -23.57
CA GLY A 527 -23.11 5.43 -22.53
C GLY A 527 -24.21 5.51 -21.48
N ILE A 528 -24.84 6.67 -21.31
CA ILE A 528 -25.88 6.93 -20.33
C ILE A 528 -27.20 7.13 -21.07
N THR A 529 -28.22 6.38 -20.70
CA THR A 529 -29.57 6.60 -21.22
C THR A 529 -30.15 7.83 -20.53
N ALA A 530 -30.52 8.85 -21.30
CA ALA A 530 -31.18 10.04 -20.75
C ALA A 530 -32.40 9.62 -19.93
N THR A 531 -32.53 10.17 -18.72
CA THR A 531 -33.73 9.94 -17.90
C THR A 531 -34.78 10.89 -18.43
N VAL A 532 -35.74 10.37 -19.20
CA VAL A 532 -36.95 11.14 -19.54
C VAL A 532 -37.60 11.52 -18.21
N PRO A 533 -37.76 12.81 -17.88
CA PRO A 533 -38.50 13.18 -16.68
C PRO A 533 -39.91 12.61 -16.82
N ALA A 534 -40.31 11.78 -15.85
CA ALA A 534 -41.70 11.35 -15.75
C ALA A 534 -42.58 12.61 -15.75
N GLU A 535 -43.59 12.64 -16.62
CA GLU A 535 -44.64 13.67 -16.59
C GLU A 535 -45.05 13.91 -15.13
N PRO A 536 -45.18 15.17 -14.70
CA PRO A 536 -45.70 15.46 -13.37
C PRO A 536 -47.07 14.81 -13.27
N THR A 537 -47.15 13.76 -12.46
CA THR A 537 -48.42 13.11 -12.16
C THR A 537 -49.24 14.17 -11.44
N THR A 538 -50.26 14.69 -12.11
CA THR A 538 -51.29 15.52 -11.51
C THR A 538 -52.01 14.69 -10.45
N LEU A 539 -51.46 14.66 -9.25
CA LEU A 539 -52.14 14.20 -8.06
C LEU A 539 -52.76 15.41 -7.36
N GLU A 540 -54.03 15.61 -7.71
CA GLU A 540 -55.14 15.93 -6.82
C GLU A 540 -55.03 17.23 -6.01
N ALA A 541 -55.41 18.32 -6.69
CA ALA A 541 -56.26 19.31 -6.05
C ALA A 541 -57.72 18.88 -6.22
N GLU A 542 -58.28 18.16 -5.26
CA GLU A 542 -59.74 18.09 -5.03
C GLU A 542 -60.03 17.62 -3.59
N SER A 543 -60.63 18.53 -2.82
CA SER A 543 -61.36 18.39 -1.53
C SER A 543 -60.71 17.69 -0.34
#